data_AF-A0A8T0PEW8-F1
#
_entry.id   AF-A0A8T0PEW8-F1
#
_cell.length_a   1.000
_cell.length_b   1.000
_cell.length_c   1.000
_cell.angle_alpha   90.00
_cell.angle_beta   90.00
_cell.angle_gamma   90.00
#
_symmetry.space_group_name_H-M   'P 1'
#
loop_
_entity.id
_entity.type
_entity.pdbx_description
1 polymer ?
#
loop_
_entity_poly.entity_id
_entity_poly.type
_entity_poly.pdbx_seq_one_letter_code
_entity_poly.pdbx_strand_id
1 'polypeptide(L)'
;MSPLLVNQKLIDESYKETCENMYDSLTRQSYKSYIFIPYNFGYHWILLILSVETGNLIVFDSMRNLKSAIQHILDPLNRVWKKFVKNNKGRGQWRPELNVNMDYPCARQQQGTDWCGYYVCDYLHIMTPCGKTTDEEMRMSQMGDECYSTDRINAMCEQLAGFILNEILDPRGEFYHDGHIDRGFPSTS
;
A
#
# COMPACT_ATOMS: atom_id res chain seq x y z
N MET A 1 17.31 -10.88 -3.61
CA MET A 1 16.59 -9.84 -2.85
C MET A 1 15.24 -10.44 -2.50
N SER A 2 14.84 -10.46 -1.23
CA SER A 2 13.48 -10.89 -0.86
C SER A 2 12.49 -9.83 -1.41
N PRO A 3 11.45 -10.24 -2.14
CA PRO A 3 10.59 -9.33 -2.89
C PRO A 3 9.69 -8.54 -1.92
N LEU A 4 9.10 -7.44 -2.38
CA LEU A 4 7.82 -6.84 -1.92
C LEU A 4 7.86 -5.40 -1.38
N LEU A 5 9.00 -4.80 -1.00
CA LEU A 5 8.99 -3.37 -0.65
C LEU A 5 9.00 -2.54 -1.94
N VAL A 6 8.00 -1.70 -2.15
CA VAL A 6 8.06 -0.68 -3.21
C VAL A 6 8.57 0.60 -2.55
N ASN A 7 9.76 1.03 -2.92
CA ASN A 7 10.33 2.31 -2.48
C ASN A 7 11.09 2.96 -3.63
N GLN A 8 11.37 4.26 -3.50
CA GLN A 8 12.03 5.05 -4.53
C GLN A 8 13.41 4.50 -4.89
N LYS A 9 14.18 4.07 -3.89
CA LYS A 9 15.53 3.52 -4.09
C LYS A 9 15.54 2.35 -5.07
N LEU A 10 14.58 1.43 -4.96
CA LEU A 10 14.47 0.28 -5.87
C LEU A 10 14.06 0.67 -7.29
N ILE A 11 13.29 1.75 -7.44
CA ILE A 11 12.96 2.32 -8.76
C ILE A 11 14.21 2.92 -9.39
N ASP A 12 15.00 3.66 -8.61
CA ASP A 12 16.20 4.35 -9.08
C ASP A 12 17.34 3.38 -9.41
N GLU A 13 17.57 2.37 -8.57
CA GLU A 13 18.69 1.42 -8.71
C GLU A 13 18.38 0.25 -9.66
N SER A 14 17.13 -0.21 -9.68
CA SER A 14 16.74 -1.46 -10.36
C SER A 14 15.43 -1.33 -11.15
N TYR A 15 15.23 -0.22 -11.84
CA TYR A 15 13.97 0.14 -12.53
C TYR A 15 13.29 -1.03 -13.27
N LYS A 16 14.03 -1.78 -14.11
CA LYS A 16 13.48 -2.88 -14.91
C LYS A 16 12.97 -4.03 -14.05
N GLU A 17 13.80 -4.50 -13.13
CA GLU A 17 13.46 -5.58 -12.19
C GLU A 17 12.30 -5.16 -11.29
N THR A 18 12.30 -3.93 -10.80
CA THR A 18 11.21 -3.35 -10.00
C THR A 18 9.89 -3.33 -10.78
N CYS A 19 9.90 -2.90 -12.05
CA CYS A 19 8.71 -2.95 -12.91
C CYS A 19 8.22 -4.38 -13.18
N GLU A 20 9.13 -5.34 -13.37
CA GLU A 20 8.79 -6.75 -13.56
C GLU A 20 8.16 -7.34 -12.28
N ASN A 21 8.75 -7.05 -11.12
CA ASN A 21 8.22 -7.46 -9.81
C ASN A 21 6.83 -6.87 -9.53
N MET A 22 6.60 -5.59 -9.87
CA MET A 22 5.28 -4.96 -9.79
C MET A 22 4.27 -5.68 -10.69
N TYR A 23 4.64 -5.97 -11.95
CA TYR A 23 3.76 -6.65 -12.91
C TYR A 23 3.38 -8.06 -12.46
N ASP A 24 4.35 -8.84 -12.00
CA ASP A 24 4.14 -10.20 -11.51
C ASP A 24 3.27 -10.20 -10.25
N SER A 25 3.50 -9.24 -9.35
CA SER A 25 2.69 -9.09 -8.14
C SER A 25 1.25 -8.69 -8.45
N LEU A 26 1.04 -7.75 -9.38
CA LEU A 26 -0.29 -7.36 -9.84
C LEU A 26 -1.02 -8.55 -10.50
N THR A 27 -0.31 -9.32 -11.32
CA THR A 27 -0.89 -10.48 -12.02
C THR A 27 -1.26 -11.60 -11.05
N ARG A 28 -0.40 -11.91 -10.06
CA ARG A 28 -0.69 -12.90 -9.02
C ARG A 28 -1.86 -12.50 -8.12
N GLN A 29 -2.07 -11.20 -7.94
CA GLN A 29 -3.08 -10.66 -7.03
C GLN A 29 -4.33 -10.11 -7.75
N SER A 30 -4.46 -10.33 -9.07
CA SER A 30 -5.52 -9.71 -9.87
C SER A 30 -6.93 -10.22 -9.54
N TYR A 31 -7.06 -11.24 -8.68
CA TYR A 31 -8.32 -11.74 -8.16
C TYR A 31 -8.88 -10.89 -7.01
N LYS A 32 -8.05 -10.01 -6.41
CA LYS A 32 -8.47 -9.09 -5.35
C LYS A 32 -9.12 -7.86 -5.96
N SER A 33 -10.14 -7.30 -5.31
CA SER A 33 -10.72 -6.02 -5.74
C SER A 33 -9.78 -4.83 -5.49
N TYR A 34 -9.00 -4.87 -4.39
CA TYR A 34 -8.06 -3.82 -4.01
C TYR A 34 -6.67 -4.37 -3.69
N ILE A 35 -5.64 -3.58 -4.03
CA ILE A 35 -4.25 -3.79 -3.63
C ILE A 35 -3.75 -2.54 -2.91
N PHE A 36 -3.26 -2.74 -1.70
CA PHE A 36 -2.70 -1.69 -0.85
C PHE A 36 -1.17 -1.67 -0.99
N ILE A 37 -0.61 -0.51 -1.26
CA ILE A 37 0.81 -0.32 -1.58
C ILE A 37 1.37 0.78 -0.68
N PRO A 38 1.88 0.44 0.51
CA PRO A 38 2.73 1.35 1.27
C PRO A 38 3.98 1.66 0.45
N TYR A 39 4.30 2.94 0.29
CA TYR A 39 5.40 3.39 -0.54
C TYR A 39 6.24 4.44 0.19
N ASN A 40 7.56 4.26 0.15
CA ASN A 40 8.51 5.18 0.75
C ASN A 40 9.31 5.94 -0.30
N PHE A 41 9.37 7.27 -0.18
CA PHE A 41 10.22 8.13 -0.99
C PHE A 41 10.76 9.29 -0.14
N GLY A 42 12.04 9.63 -0.28
CA GLY A 42 12.65 10.75 0.45
C GLY A 42 12.36 10.78 1.96
N TYR A 43 12.37 9.62 2.64
CA TYR A 43 12.01 9.47 4.08
C TYR A 43 10.54 9.77 4.44
N HIS A 44 9.65 9.79 3.45
CA HIS A 44 8.22 9.98 3.63
C HIS A 44 7.44 8.75 3.18
N TRP A 45 6.45 8.33 3.98
CA TRP A 45 5.57 7.20 3.69
C TRP A 45 4.21 7.68 3.21
N ILE A 46 3.73 7.05 2.14
CA ILE A 46 2.38 7.23 1.60
C ILE A 46 1.72 5.87 1.38
N LEU A 47 0.40 5.87 1.18
CA LEU A 47 -0.36 4.68 0.81
C LEU A 47 -1.00 4.88 -0.56
N LEU A 48 -0.73 3.97 -1.50
CA LEU A 48 -1.49 3.88 -2.75
C LEU A 48 -2.48 2.72 -2.66
N ILE A 49 -3.72 2.95 -3.07
CA ILE A 49 -4.79 1.97 -3.08
C ILE A 49 -5.25 1.80 -4.53
N LEU A 50 -4.94 0.65 -5.11
CA LEU A 50 -5.32 0.30 -6.47
C LEU A 50 -6.61 -0.53 -6.46
N SER A 51 -7.67 -0.02 -7.08
CA SER A 51 -8.84 -0.82 -7.47
C SER A 51 -8.50 -1.59 -8.75
N VAL A 52 -8.34 -2.90 -8.63
CA VAL A 52 -7.96 -3.79 -9.77
C VAL A 52 -9.08 -3.88 -10.80
N GLU A 53 -10.34 -3.76 -10.36
CA GLU A 53 -11.51 -3.82 -11.25
C GLU A 53 -11.62 -2.59 -12.15
N THR A 54 -11.28 -1.40 -11.63
CA THR A 54 -11.54 -0.13 -12.34
C THR A 54 -10.27 0.54 -12.86
N GLY A 55 -9.10 0.22 -12.32
CA GLY A 55 -7.86 0.96 -12.56
C GLY A 55 -7.83 2.32 -11.85
N ASN A 56 -8.70 2.56 -10.87
CA ASN A 56 -8.60 3.73 -10.00
C ASN A 56 -7.46 3.54 -9.00
N LEU A 57 -6.65 4.59 -8.83
CA LEU A 57 -5.56 4.64 -7.88
C LEU A 57 -5.78 5.81 -6.93
N ILE A 58 -6.12 5.53 -5.68
CA ILE A 58 -6.25 6.54 -4.62
C ILE A 58 -4.90 6.66 -3.93
N VAL A 59 -4.46 7.88 -3.66
CA VAL A 59 -3.22 8.15 -2.93
C VAL A 59 -3.55 8.87 -1.64
N PHE A 60 -3.14 8.28 -0.52
CA PHE A 60 -3.13 8.94 0.78
C PHE A 60 -1.72 9.40 1.13
N ASP A 61 -1.60 10.70 1.28
CA ASP A 61 -0.37 11.39 1.65
C ASP A 61 -0.69 12.38 2.77
N SER A 62 -0.22 12.09 3.98
CA SER A 62 -0.44 12.91 5.18
C SER A 62 0.15 14.33 5.06
N MET A 63 1.12 14.53 4.15
CA MET A 63 1.73 15.84 3.85
C MET A 63 1.09 16.55 2.64
N ARG A 64 0.19 15.87 1.90
CA ARG A 64 -0.44 16.37 0.67
C ARG A 64 0.57 16.96 -0.32
N ASN A 65 1.64 16.23 -0.59
CA ASN A 65 2.57 16.65 -1.61
C ASN A 65 1.87 16.74 -2.97
N LEU A 66 2.38 17.62 -3.83
CA LEU A 66 1.91 17.72 -5.20
C LEU A 66 2.17 16.40 -5.93
N LYS A 67 1.31 16.08 -6.90
CA LYS A 67 1.44 14.90 -7.77
C LYS A 67 2.85 14.74 -8.38
N SER A 68 3.49 15.85 -8.73
CA SER A 68 4.86 15.86 -9.26
C SER A 68 5.88 15.24 -8.31
N ALA A 69 5.70 15.35 -6.99
CA ALA A 69 6.60 14.77 -6.00
C ALA A 69 6.60 13.24 -6.04
N ILE A 70 5.50 12.62 -6.45
CA ILE A 70 5.33 11.16 -6.50
C ILE A 70 5.32 10.61 -7.93
N GLN A 71 5.62 11.45 -8.93
CA GLN A 71 5.58 11.03 -10.35
C GLN A 71 6.50 9.83 -10.63
N HIS A 72 7.61 9.74 -9.89
CA HIS A 72 8.59 8.67 -9.96
C HIS A 72 8.02 7.27 -9.63
N ILE A 73 6.94 7.15 -8.86
CA ILE A 73 6.19 5.88 -8.69
C ILE A 73 4.97 5.80 -9.62
N LEU A 74 4.30 6.91 -9.91
CA LEU A 74 3.12 6.91 -10.78
C LEU A 74 3.45 6.47 -12.21
N ASP A 75 4.58 6.90 -12.76
CA ASP A 75 5.02 6.53 -14.11
C ASP A 75 5.27 5.02 -14.28
N PRO A 76 6.12 4.36 -13.46
CA PRO A 76 6.33 2.92 -13.57
C PRO A 76 5.04 2.14 -13.26
N LEU A 77 4.23 2.58 -12.30
CA LEU A 77 2.96 1.89 -11.98
C LEU A 77 1.96 1.96 -13.14
N ASN A 78 1.81 3.12 -13.79
CA ASN A 78 0.94 3.26 -14.98
C ASN A 78 1.49 2.46 -16.18
N ARG A 79 2.81 2.39 -16.33
CA ARG A 79 3.44 1.52 -17.35
C ARG A 79 3.14 0.05 -17.11
N VAL A 80 3.26 -0.41 -15.87
CA VAL A 80 2.93 -1.79 -15.46
C VAL A 80 1.46 -2.08 -15.69
N TRP A 81 0.57 -1.16 -15.32
CA TRP A 81 -0.87 -1.26 -15.56
C TRP A 81 -1.22 -1.40 -17.04
N LYS A 82 -0.66 -0.52 -17.89
CA LYS A 82 -0.82 -0.60 -19.36
C LYS A 82 -0.42 -1.98 -19.91
N LYS A 83 0.70 -2.53 -19.43
CA LYS A 83 1.16 -3.88 -19.80
C LYS A 83 0.17 -4.95 -19.32
N PHE A 84 -0.30 -4.86 -18.08
CA PHE A 84 -1.28 -5.78 -17.50
C PHE A 84 -2.60 -5.81 -18.29
N VAL A 85 -3.19 -4.64 -18.56
CA VAL A 85 -4.43 -4.51 -19.33
C VAL A 85 -4.25 -5.07 -20.74
N LYS A 86 -3.13 -4.76 -21.41
CA LYS A 86 -2.82 -5.29 -22.75
C LYS A 86 -2.75 -6.81 -22.78
N ASN A 87 -2.14 -7.42 -21.77
CA ASN A 87 -1.93 -8.87 -21.71
C ASN A 87 -3.18 -9.66 -21.25
N ASN A 88 -4.17 -8.97 -20.67
CA ASN A 88 -5.41 -9.58 -20.18
C ASN A 88 -6.64 -9.15 -21.00
N LYS A 89 -6.46 -8.66 -22.23
CA LYS A 89 -7.58 -8.27 -23.11
C LYS A 89 -8.69 -9.33 -23.15
N GLY A 90 -9.92 -8.89 -22.90
CA GLY A 90 -11.11 -9.76 -22.88
C GLY A 90 -11.45 -10.36 -21.51
N ARG A 91 -10.62 -10.16 -20.48
CA ARG A 91 -10.90 -10.63 -19.10
C ARG A 91 -11.56 -9.58 -18.19
N GLY A 92 -11.65 -8.33 -18.62
CA GLY A 92 -12.24 -7.24 -17.86
C GLY A 92 -12.40 -5.98 -18.70
N GLN A 93 -13.27 -5.08 -18.25
CA GLN A 93 -13.47 -3.75 -18.85
C GLN A 93 -12.60 -2.71 -18.14
N TRP A 94 -11.28 -2.85 -18.27
CA TRP A 94 -10.33 -1.94 -17.63
C TRP A 94 -10.07 -0.68 -18.45
N ARG A 95 -9.79 0.42 -17.74
CA ARG A 95 -9.21 1.62 -18.33
C ARG A 95 -7.80 1.31 -18.84
N PRO A 96 -7.37 1.90 -19.98
CA PRO A 96 -6.03 1.68 -20.51
C PRO A 96 -4.93 2.25 -19.59
N GLU A 97 -5.26 3.29 -18.82
CA GLU A 97 -4.35 3.97 -17.90
C GLU A 97 -4.97 4.03 -16.50
N LEU A 98 -4.12 4.17 -15.49
CA LEU A 98 -4.55 4.41 -14.12
C LEU A 98 -5.24 5.76 -14.00
N ASN A 99 -6.37 5.79 -13.31
CA ASN A 99 -7.05 7.01 -12.93
C ASN A 99 -6.61 7.40 -11.51
N VAL A 100 -5.67 8.35 -11.42
CA VAL A 100 -5.04 8.75 -10.14
C VAL A 100 -5.85 9.83 -9.45
N ASN A 101 -6.27 9.58 -8.21
CA ASN A 101 -6.95 10.54 -7.34
C ASN A 101 -6.10 10.82 -6.08
N MET A 102 -5.74 12.09 -5.89
CA MET A 102 -5.01 12.58 -4.70
C MET A 102 -5.83 13.58 -3.87
N ASP A 103 -7.05 13.91 -4.32
CA ASP A 103 -7.88 14.96 -3.73
C ASP A 103 -8.82 14.42 -2.65
N TYR A 104 -8.70 13.13 -2.32
CA TYR A 104 -9.54 12.50 -1.31
C TYR A 104 -9.29 13.11 0.08
N PRO A 105 -10.34 13.41 0.87
CA PRO A 105 -10.18 13.79 2.27
C PRO A 105 -9.44 12.73 3.08
N CYS A 106 -8.39 13.12 3.80
CA CYS A 106 -7.67 12.25 4.72
C CYS A 106 -6.98 13.06 5.79
N ALA A 107 -6.80 12.46 6.95
CA ALA A 107 -6.10 13.07 8.06
C ALA A 107 -4.70 13.53 7.65
N ARG A 108 -4.31 14.71 8.13
CA ARG A 108 -3.05 15.37 7.77
C ARG A 108 -2.05 15.29 8.90
N GLN A 109 -0.77 15.26 8.60
CA GLN A 109 0.25 15.42 9.63
C GLN A 109 0.67 16.88 9.75
N GLN A 110 1.09 17.26 10.96
CA GLN A 110 1.71 18.56 11.15
C GLN A 110 3.07 18.62 10.45
N GLN A 111 3.39 19.75 9.84
CA GLN A 111 4.68 19.93 9.19
C GLN A 111 5.81 19.82 10.23
N GLY A 112 6.87 19.09 9.89
CA GLY A 112 8.03 18.90 10.76
C GLY A 112 7.94 17.69 11.71
N THR A 113 6.85 16.92 11.66
CA THR A 113 6.80 15.62 12.34
C THR A 113 7.28 14.48 11.43
N ASP A 114 7.64 13.35 12.03
CA ASP A 114 8.04 12.10 11.38
C ASP A 114 6.93 11.05 11.36
N TRP A 115 5.67 11.47 11.54
CA TRP A 115 4.54 10.58 11.83
C TRP A 115 3.96 9.86 10.62
N CYS A 116 4.44 10.11 9.40
CA CYS A 116 3.85 9.63 8.15
C CYS A 116 3.59 8.11 8.12
N GLY A 117 4.49 7.32 8.73
CA GLY A 117 4.31 5.87 8.86
C GLY A 117 3.08 5.50 9.69
N TYR A 118 2.81 6.21 10.79
CA TYR A 118 1.61 6.00 11.60
C TYR A 118 0.34 6.33 10.83
N TYR A 119 0.33 7.43 10.07
CA TYR A 119 -0.80 7.76 9.20
C TYR A 119 -1.07 6.63 8.19
N VAL A 120 -0.04 6.10 7.53
CA VAL A 120 -0.18 4.94 6.63
C VAL A 120 -0.75 3.71 7.35
N CYS A 121 -0.30 3.40 8.58
CA CYS A 121 -0.87 2.32 9.39
C CYS A 121 -2.36 2.53 9.68
N ASP A 122 -2.77 3.75 10.02
CA ASP A 122 -4.18 4.05 10.28
C ASP A 122 -5.03 3.98 9.02
N TYR A 123 -4.53 4.52 7.90
CA TYR A 123 -5.20 4.42 6.61
C TYR A 123 -5.43 2.95 6.23
N LEU A 124 -4.42 2.08 6.41
CA LEU A 124 -4.56 0.64 6.20
C LEU A 124 -5.62 0.04 7.14
N HIS A 125 -5.58 0.37 8.42
CA HIS A 125 -6.52 -0.16 9.42
C HIS A 125 -7.98 0.20 9.09
N ILE A 126 -8.23 1.46 8.74
CA ILE A 126 -9.56 1.96 8.37
C ILE A 126 -10.08 1.29 7.10
N MET A 127 -9.18 1.08 6.13
CA MET A 127 -9.53 0.64 4.77
C MET A 127 -9.57 -0.88 4.58
N THR A 128 -8.85 -1.66 5.37
CA THR A 128 -8.79 -3.13 5.21
C THR A 128 -10.15 -3.83 5.28
N PRO A 129 -11.12 -3.40 6.11
CA PRO A 129 -12.45 -4.03 6.13
C PRO A 129 -13.34 -3.71 4.91
N CYS A 130 -12.89 -2.91 3.93
CA CYS A 130 -13.68 -2.45 2.77
C CYS A 130 -13.91 -3.51 1.67
N GLY A 131 -14.29 -4.74 2.04
CA GLY A 131 -14.71 -5.78 1.09
C GLY A 131 -16.06 -5.52 0.40
N LYS A 132 -16.74 -4.39 0.68
CA LYS A 132 -18.03 -4.02 0.08
C LYS A 132 -18.05 -2.52 -0.28
N THR A 133 -18.47 -2.22 -1.51
CA THR A 133 -18.46 -0.89 -2.13
C THR A 133 -19.27 0.18 -1.40
N THR A 134 -20.28 -0.20 -0.62
CA THR A 134 -21.11 0.74 0.17
C THR A 134 -20.41 1.24 1.44
N ASP A 135 -19.32 0.61 1.88
CA ASP A 135 -18.58 0.99 3.09
C ASP A 135 -17.38 1.90 2.81
N GLU A 136 -16.90 1.96 1.57
CA GLU A 136 -15.70 2.72 1.17
C GLU A 136 -15.95 4.22 1.34
N GLU A 137 -16.94 4.80 0.66
CA GLU A 137 -17.25 6.23 0.76
C GLU A 137 -17.57 6.66 2.21
N MET A 138 -18.29 5.81 2.95
CA MET A 138 -18.65 6.05 4.34
C MET A 138 -17.42 6.07 5.26
N ARG A 139 -16.50 5.10 5.14
CA ARG A 139 -15.29 5.05 5.99
C ARG A 139 -14.26 6.08 5.59
N MET A 140 -14.14 6.37 4.30
CA MET A 140 -13.29 7.45 3.83
C MET A 140 -13.80 8.82 4.31
N SER A 141 -15.11 9.00 4.49
CA SER A 141 -15.67 10.20 5.12
C SER A 141 -15.30 10.33 6.61
N GLN A 142 -14.99 9.22 7.31
CA GLN A 142 -14.58 9.21 8.71
C GLN A 142 -13.12 9.60 8.92
N MET A 143 -12.31 9.59 7.85
CA MET A 143 -10.89 9.92 7.94
C MET A 143 -10.65 11.40 8.23
N GLY A 144 -11.65 12.26 8.03
CA GLY A 144 -11.56 13.69 8.29
C GLY A 144 -10.40 14.37 7.56
N ASP A 145 -10.19 15.66 7.80
CA ASP A 145 -9.02 16.39 7.30
C ASP A 145 -8.15 16.90 8.45
N GLU A 146 -8.38 16.35 9.64
CA GLU A 146 -7.83 16.81 10.90
C GLU A 146 -6.45 16.21 11.15
N CYS A 147 -5.62 16.96 11.87
CA CYS A 147 -4.36 16.43 12.37
C CYS A 147 -4.58 15.55 13.59
N TYR A 148 -3.84 14.44 13.67
CA TYR A 148 -3.86 13.61 14.86
C TYR A 148 -3.21 14.36 16.02
N SER A 149 -3.84 14.26 17.19
CA SER A 149 -3.20 14.68 18.43
C SER A 149 -2.01 13.77 18.72
N THR A 150 -1.04 14.29 19.46
CA THR A 150 0.07 13.48 19.98
C THR A 150 -0.44 12.27 20.77
N ASP A 151 -1.53 12.41 21.53
CA ASP A 151 -2.14 11.31 22.28
C ASP A 151 -2.64 10.19 21.37
N ARG A 152 -3.26 10.54 20.22
CA ARG A 152 -3.68 9.55 19.23
C ARG A 152 -2.48 8.83 18.61
N ILE A 153 -1.42 9.57 18.26
CA ILE A 153 -0.19 8.97 17.74
C ILE A 153 0.44 8.05 18.77
N ASN A 154 0.55 8.48 20.03
CA ASN A 154 1.09 7.66 21.12
C ASN A 154 0.27 6.38 21.33
N ALA A 155 -1.07 6.49 21.34
CA ALA A 155 -1.94 5.32 21.45
C ALA A 155 -1.72 4.33 20.28
N MET A 156 -1.55 4.83 19.05
CA MET A 156 -1.21 3.97 17.91
C MET A 156 0.18 3.35 18.05
N CYS A 157 1.16 4.10 18.54
CA CYS A 157 2.51 3.58 18.83
C CYS A 157 2.45 2.43 19.83
N GLU A 158 1.73 2.61 20.93
CA GLU A 158 1.57 1.60 21.99
C GLU A 158 0.87 0.35 21.46
N GLN A 159 -0.20 0.51 20.68
CA GLN A 159 -0.90 -0.61 20.06
C GLN A 159 0.00 -1.38 19.08
N LEU A 160 0.74 -0.68 18.22
CA LEU A 160 1.66 -1.30 17.27
C LEU A 160 2.82 -2.01 17.97
N ALA A 161 3.42 -1.36 18.98
CA ALA A 161 4.49 -1.96 19.77
C ALA A 161 3.99 -3.21 20.50
N GLY A 162 2.81 -3.14 21.14
CA GLY A 162 2.16 -4.27 21.79
C GLY A 162 1.89 -5.42 20.83
N PHE A 163 1.36 -5.14 19.63
CA PHE A 163 1.14 -6.15 18.60
C PHE A 163 2.44 -6.81 18.15
N ILE A 164 3.48 -6.03 17.84
CA ILE A 164 4.79 -6.57 17.43
C ILE A 164 5.38 -7.44 18.53
N LEU A 165 5.36 -6.97 19.78
CA LEU A 165 5.94 -7.70 20.91
C LEU A 165 5.19 -9.01 21.19
N ASN A 166 3.85 -8.97 21.23
CA ASN A 166 3.05 -10.10 21.69
C ASN A 166 2.69 -11.09 20.57
N GLU A 167 2.55 -10.62 19.33
CA GLU A 167 2.05 -11.46 18.24
C GLU A 167 3.13 -11.85 17.23
N ILE A 168 4.18 -11.03 17.06
CA ILE A 168 5.24 -11.30 16.06
C ILE A 168 6.51 -11.82 16.72
N LEU A 169 6.93 -11.23 17.84
CA LEU A 169 8.21 -11.54 18.48
C LEU A 169 8.11 -12.60 19.59
N ASP A 170 6.98 -12.69 20.28
CA ASP A 170 6.76 -13.73 21.29
C ASP A 170 6.59 -15.10 20.60
N PRO A 171 7.34 -16.16 20.99
CA PRO A 171 7.16 -17.51 20.46
C PRO A 171 5.74 -18.10 20.58
N ARG A 172 4.89 -17.50 21.41
CA ARG A 172 3.47 -17.85 21.60
C ARG A 172 2.52 -17.02 20.74
N GLY A 173 3.01 -15.97 20.09
CA GLY A 173 2.23 -15.06 19.27
C GLY A 173 1.71 -15.71 17.99
N GLU A 174 0.56 -15.24 17.50
CA GLU A 174 -0.10 -15.83 16.32
C GLU A 174 0.77 -15.76 15.06
N PHE A 175 1.55 -14.69 14.92
CA PHE A 175 2.36 -14.40 13.73
C PHE A 175 3.86 -14.64 13.96
N TYR A 176 4.22 -15.36 15.02
CA TYR A 176 5.61 -15.71 15.29
C TYR A 176 6.19 -16.60 14.19
N HIS A 177 7.36 -16.22 13.69
CA HIS A 177 8.11 -16.98 12.71
C HIS A 177 9.47 -17.36 13.30
N ASP A 178 9.70 -18.66 13.51
CA ASP A 178 10.89 -19.22 14.17
C ASP A 178 12.19 -19.12 13.34
N GLY A 179 12.11 -18.58 12.12
CA GLY A 179 13.24 -18.40 11.23
C GLY A 179 13.49 -19.60 10.31
N HIS A 180 12.73 -20.68 10.42
CA HIS A 180 12.77 -21.78 9.47
C HIS A 180 11.98 -21.41 8.20
N ILE A 181 12.70 -21.07 7.14
CA ILE A 181 12.11 -20.97 5.80
C ILE A 181 11.86 -22.39 5.31
N ASP A 182 10.62 -22.86 5.39
CA ASP A 182 10.19 -24.10 4.73
C ASP A 182 10.47 -23.99 3.23
N ARG A 183 11.58 -24.58 2.79
CA ARG A 183 11.85 -24.84 1.38
C ARG A 183 11.04 -26.07 0.99
N GLY A 184 9.73 -25.91 0.93
CA GLY A 184 8.81 -26.94 0.43
C GLY A 184 9.08 -27.22 -1.04
N PHE A 185 10.00 -28.14 -1.34
CA PHE A 185 9.92 -28.93 -2.56
C PHE A 185 8.80 -29.95 -2.34
N PRO A 186 7.80 -30.07 -3.23
CA PRO A 186 6.87 -31.17 -3.17
C PRO A 186 7.65 -32.45 -3.49
N SER A 187 7.87 -33.29 -2.47
CA SER A 187 8.24 -34.68 -2.67
C SER A 187 7.05 -35.37 -3.34
N THR A 188 7.20 -35.67 -4.62
CA THR A 188 6.31 -36.58 -5.34
C THR A 188 6.39 -37.95 -4.69
N SER A 189 5.25 -38.41 -4.17
CA SER A 189 4.94 -39.82 -3.93
C SER A 189 3.57 -40.10 -4.53
#